data_AF-A0A9X7R3H2-F1
#
_entry.id   AF-A0A9X7R3H2-F1
#
_cell.length_a   1.000
_cell.length_b   1.000
_cell.length_c   1.000
_cell.angle_alpha   90.00
_cell.angle_beta   90.00
_cell.angle_gamma   90.00
#
_symmetry.space_group_name_H-M   'P 1'
#
loop_
_entity.id
_entity.type
_entity.pdbx_description
1 polymer ?
#
loop_
_entity_poly.entity_id
_entity_poly.type
_entity_poly.pdbx_seq_one_letter_code
_entity_poly.pdbx_strand_id
1 'polypeptide(L)'
;MALPRSVRIPLALLAVLKAGGAYVPLDAEYPRERLEFQMSDAGIALLITDSRLRERLPLPVGVTCLELDSLDLTGEDSDLPVVALEPENLAYLIYTSGSTGKPKGVAVSHGPLAMHCAAIGELYRMDAATRELHFMSFAFDGAHERWLTTLVHGGSLVLRGDELWTPEQTYRVLHDKQVSVAAFPPVYLQQLAEHALRDGNPPPVRIYCFGGDAVPNASFELAKRALRAEHLINGYGPRKPWSRRCCGRLTAPPPAMPPMRPSARASARASCTSSMSSCARCRWVWPVSCTSAAMVWRAVTTSAPG
;
A
#
# COMPACT_ATOMS: atom_id res chain seq x y z
N MET A 1 0.02 -1.85 -17.10
CA MET A 1 1.47 -2.06 -16.94
C MET A 1 1.71 -3.43 -16.33
N ALA A 2 2.51 -4.28 -16.99
CA ALA A 2 2.83 -5.62 -16.53
C ALA A 2 4.34 -5.85 -16.71
N LEU A 3 5.10 -5.89 -15.62
CA LEU A 3 6.57 -5.97 -15.65
C LEU A 3 7.06 -6.97 -14.60
N PRO A 4 8.19 -7.66 -14.81
CA PRO A 4 8.82 -8.46 -13.77
C PRO A 4 9.25 -7.57 -12.60
N ARG A 5 9.24 -8.12 -11.39
CA ARG A 5 9.55 -7.35 -10.18
C ARG A 5 11.01 -6.93 -10.17
N SER A 6 11.22 -5.64 -10.43
CA SER A 6 12.53 -4.99 -10.49
C SER A 6 12.38 -3.48 -10.29
N VAL A 7 13.51 -2.75 -10.32
CA VAL A 7 13.50 -1.27 -10.29
C VAL A 7 12.75 -0.65 -11.47
N ARG A 8 12.53 -1.40 -12.56
CA ARG A 8 11.76 -0.92 -13.72
C ARG A 8 10.31 -0.65 -13.39
N ILE A 9 9.72 -1.34 -12.40
CA ILE A 9 8.32 -1.10 -12.01
C ILE A 9 8.14 0.33 -11.48
N PRO A 10 8.79 0.76 -10.38
CA PRO A 10 8.59 2.13 -9.89
C PRO A 10 9.02 3.18 -10.91
N LEU A 11 10.03 2.90 -11.75
CA LEU A 11 10.41 3.79 -12.85
C LEU A 11 9.27 3.96 -13.87
N ALA A 12 8.67 2.87 -14.34
CA ALA A 12 7.56 2.91 -15.29
C ALA A 12 6.31 3.55 -14.68
N LEU A 13 6.00 3.26 -13.41
CA LEU A 13 4.91 3.92 -12.68
C LEU A 13 5.12 5.44 -12.62
N LEU A 14 6.33 5.88 -12.27
CA LEU A 14 6.68 7.30 -12.24
C LEU A 14 6.65 7.93 -13.64
N ALA A 15 7.09 7.23 -14.68
CA ALA A 15 7.03 7.71 -16.05
C ALA A 15 5.58 7.95 -16.50
N VAL A 16 4.66 7.02 -16.18
CA VAL A 16 3.22 7.19 -16.46
C VAL A 16 2.66 8.41 -15.73
N LEU A 17 2.96 8.56 -14.43
CA LEU A 17 2.50 9.72 -13.65
C LEU A 17 3.07 11.04 -14.18
N LYS A 18 4.34 11.06 -14.58
CA LYS A 18 5.01 12.24 -15.16
C LYS A 18 4.43 12.62 -16.52
N ALA A 19 4.03 11.63 -17.33
CA ALA A 19 3.34 11.84 -18.60
C ALA A 19 1.86 12.25 -18.43
N GLY A 20 1.36 12.32 -17.19
CA GLY A 20 -0.03 12.66 -16.88
C GLY A 20 -1.04 11.54 -17.11
N GLY A 21 -0.56 10.30 -17.27
CA GLY A 21 -1.40 9.12 -17.38
C GLY A 21 -1.74 8.51 -16.02
N ALA A 22 -2.81 7.70 -16.02
CA ALA A 22 -3.14 6.82 -14.90
C ALA A 22 -2.65 5.40 -15.21
N TYR A 23 -1.93 4.77 -14.28
CA TYR A 23 -1.48 3.39 -14.47
C TYR A 23 -2.48 2.38 -13.91
N VAL A 24 -2.51 1.20 -14.52
CA VAL A 24 -3.17 0.00 -14.00
C VAL A 24 -2.11 -1.07 -13.85
N PRO A 25 -1.72 -1.46 -12.62
CA PRO A 25 -0.78 -2.55 -12.41
C PRO A 25 -1.48 -3.88 -12.69
N LEU A 26 -0.91 -4.64 -13.62
CA LEU A 26 -1.41 -5.95 -14.05
C LEU A 26 -0.42 -7.02 -13.57
N ASP A 27 -0.94 -8.05 -12.92
CA ASP A 27 -0.16 -9.22 -12.51
C ASP A 27 -0.12 -10.20 -13.69
N ALA A 28 1.07 -10.44 -14.25
CA ALA A 28 1.24 -11.30 -15.42
C ALA A 28 0.90 -12.77 -15.16
N GLU A 29 0.78 -13.18 -13.89
CA GLU A 29 0.35 -14.52 -13.49
C GLU A 29 -1.18 -14.67 -13.46
N TYR A 30 -1.94 -13.59 -13.69
CA TYR A 30 -3.39 -13.70 -13.83
C TYR A 30 -3.79 -14.39 -15.13
N PRO A 31 -4.91 -15.15 -15.14
CA PRO A 31 -5.45 -15.74 -16.36
C PRO A 31 -5.66 -14.71 -17.46
N ARG A 32 -5.40 -15.09 -18.71
CA ARG A 32 -5.53 -14.23 -19.89
C ARG A 32 -6.87 -13.49 -19.94
N GLU A 33 -7.98 -14.19 -19.74
CA GLU A 33 -9.33 -13.62 -19.75
C GLU A 33 -9.51 -12.51 -18.70
N ARG A 34 -8.89 -12.67 -17.53
CA ARG A 34 -8.93 -11.66 -16.47
C ARG A 34 -8.16 -10.41 -16.87
N LEU A 35 -6.98 -10.58 -17.48
CA LEU A 35 -6.17 -9.48 -17.99
C LEU A 35 -6.88 -8.74 -19.13
N GLU A 36 -7.47 -9.46 -20.09
CA GLU A 36 -8.27 -8.88 -21.17
C GLU A 36 -9.43 -8.05 -20.64
N PHE A 37 -10.18 -8.60 -19.67
CA PHE A 37 -11.26 -7.89 -19.01
C PHE A 37 -10.76 -6.60 -18.36
N GLN A 38 -9.67 -6.65 -17.58
CA GLN A 38 -9.11 -5.46 -16.91
C GLN A 38 -8.64 -4.41 -17.90
N MET A 39 -7.98 -4.82 -18.99
CA MET A 39 -7.50 -3.91 -20.03
C MET A 39 -8.67 -3.23 -20.75
N SER A 40 -9.71 -3.99 -21.08
CA SER A 40 -10.90 -3.46 -21.74
C SER A 40 -11.73 -2.55 -20.83
N ASP A 41 -11.95 -2.94 -19.57
CA ASP A 41 -12.77 -2.19 -18.61
C ASP A 41 -12.12 -0.86 -18.21
N ALA A 42 -10.78 -0.84 -18.06
CA ALA A 42 -10.03 0.38 -17.78
C ALA A 42 -9.79 1.26 -19.02
N GLY A 43 -10.12 0.79 -20.22
CA GLY A 43 -9.85 1.53 -21.47
C GLY A 43 -8.34 1.75 -21.69
N ILE A 44 -7.50 0.75 -21.40
CA ILE A 44 -6.04 0.88 -21.52
C ILE A 44 -5.66 1.11 -22.98
N ALA A 45 -5.03 2.25 -23.28
CA ALA A 45 -4.51 2.57 -24.62
C ALA A 45 -3.05 2.12 -24.83
N LEU A 46 -2.29 1.97 -23.74
CA LEU A 46 -0.87 1.63 -23.77
C LEU A 46 -0.53 0.54 -22.73
N LEU A 47 0.03 -0.57 -23.21
CA LEU A 47 0.63 -1.61 -22.38
C LEU A 47 2.15 -1.38 -22.30
N ILE A 48 2.65 -1.05 -21.11
CA ILE A 48 4.08 -1.07 -20.80
C ILE A 48 4.44 -2.45 -20.23
N THR A 49 5.38 -3.14 -20.87
CA THR A 49 5.86 -4.48 -20.48
C THR A 49 7.31 -4.72 -20.92
N ASP A 50 7.82 -5.93 -20.78
CA ASP A 50 9.10 -6.38 -21.36
C ASP A 50 8.81 -7.46 -22.43
N SER A 51 9.67 -7.62 -23.44
CA SER A 51 9.52 -8.53 -24.58
C SER A 51 9.17 -9.96 -24.17
N ARG A 52 9.80 -10.48 -23.10
CA ARG A 52 9.55 -11.82 -22.55
C ARG A 52 8.14 -12.00 -21.99
N LEU A 53 7.58 -10.97 -21.35
CA LEU A 53 6.22 -11.01 -20.83
C LEU A 53 5.19 -10.75 -21.92
N ARG A 54 5.55 -9.93 -22.92
CA ARG A 54 4.66 -9.59 -24.04
C ARG A 54 4.06 -10.82 -24.71
N GLU A 55 4.82 -11.89 -24.89
CA GLU A 55 4.35 -13.14 -25.51
C GLU A 55 3.23 -13.83 -24.70
N ARG A 56 3.26 -13.69 -23.38
CA ARG A 56 2.30 -14.31 -22.45
C ARG A 56 1.06 -13.45 -22.22
N LEU A 57 1.16 -12.15 -22.43
CA LEU A 57 0.10 -11.19 -22.17
C LEU A 57 -0.90 -11.09 -23.34
N PRO A 58 -2.18 -10.80 -23.07
CA PRO A 58 -3.09 -10.35 -24.10
C PRO A 58 -2.70 -8.96 -24.62
N LEU A 59 -2.90 -8.73 -25.91
CA LEU A 59 -2.84 -7.41 -26.51
C LEU A 59 -4.15 -7.17 -27.27
N PRO A 60 -5.17 -6.58 -26.62
CA PRO A 60 -6.43 -6.24 -27.28
C PRO A 60 -6.19 -5.29 -28.46
N VAL A 61 -7.09 -5.34 -29.45
CA VAL A 61 -7.04 -4.46 -30.63
C VAL A 61 -7.08 -2.99 -30.18
N GLY A 62 -6.18 -2.17 -30.74
CA GLY A 62 -6.08 -0.74 -30.44
C GLY A 62 -5.19 -0.40 -29.24
N VAL A 63 -4.68 -1.40 -28.50
CA VAL A 63 -3.71 -1.18 -27.43
C VAL A 63 -2.30 -1.16 -28.02
N THR A 64 -1.59 -0.04 -27.85
CA THR A 64 -0.17 0.05 -28.20
C THR A 64 0.65 -0.68 -27.15
N CYS A 65 1.72 -1.37 -27.55
CA CYS A 65 2.63 -2.02 -26.62
C CYS A 65 4.00 -1.35 -26.65
N LEU A 66 4.53 -1.01 -25.48
CA LEU A 66 5.88 -0.52 -25.26
C LEU A 66 6.66 -1.56 -24.47
N GLU A 67 7.69 -2.12 -25.09
CA GLU A 67 8.60 -3.09 -24.48
C GLU A 67 9.84 -2.35 -23.95
N LEU A 68 10.00 -2.28 -22.62
CA LEU A 68 11.05 -1.45 -22.00
C LEU A 68 12.46 -1.99 -22.20
N ASP A 69 12.61 -3.29 -22.42
CA ASP A 69 13.89 -3.96 -22.63
C ASP A 69 14.41 -3.84 -24.07
N SER A 70 13.58 -3.41 -25.01
CA SER A 70 13.94 -3.16 -26.42
C SER A 70 13.85 -1.69 -26.82
N LEU A 71 13.49 -0.80 -25.89
CA LEU A 71 13.34 0.63 -26.14
C LEU A 71 14.71 1.28 -26.39
N ASP A 72 14.91 1.81 -27.58
CA ASP A 72 16.04 2.69 -27.90
C ASP A 72 15.71 4.11 -27.44
N LEU A 73 16.52 4.64 -26.53
CA LEU A 73 16.40 5.99 -25.98
C LEU A 73 17.51 6.92 -26.51
N THR A 74 18.27 6.47 -27.51
CA THR A 74 19.37 7.25 -28.07
C THR A 74 18.84 8.54 -28.69
N GLY A 75 19.27 9.68 -28.17
CA GLY A 75 18.85 11.01 -28.64
C GLY A 75 17.56 11.53 -28.00
N GLU A 76 16.94 10.79 -27.09
CA GLU A 76 15.82 11.28 -26.28
C GLU A 76 16.31 12.22 -25.17
N ASP A 77 15.49 13.22 -24.86
CA ASP A 77 15.74 14.15 -23.78
C ASP A 77 15.43 13.51 -22.41
N SER A 78 16.12 13.96 -21.38
CA SER A 78 15.88 13.60 -19.98
C SER A 78 15.16 14.69 -19.19
N ASP A 79 14.83 15.80 -19.83
CA ASP A 79 14.01 16.86 -19.28
C ASP A 79 12.63 16.36 -18.84
N LEU A 80 12.09 16.98 -17.78
CA LEU A 80 10.76 16.64 -17.30
C LEU A 80 9.71 17.11 -18.30
N PRO A 81 8.75 16.25 -18.68
CA PRO A 81 7.69 16.65 -19.61
C PRO A 81 6.82 17.72 -18.97
N VAL A 82 6.48 18.75 -19.74
CA VAL A 82 5.54 19.80 -19.33
C VAL A 82 4.13 19.32 -19.63
N VAL A 83 3.45 18.77 -18.62
CA VAL A 83 2.08 18.28 -18.71
C VAL A 83 1.20 19.04 -17.73
N ALA A 84 0.05 19.54 -18.20
CA ALA A 84 -0.95 20.14 -17.33
C ALA A 84 -1.65 19.04 -16.52
N LEU A 85 -1.46 19.04 -15.19
CA LEU A 85 -2.06 18.08 -14.27
C LEU A 85 -2.83 18.80 -13.16
N GLU A 86 -4.06 18.37 -12.97
CA GLU A 86 -4.96 18.78 -11.91
C GLU A 86 -5.05 17.68 -10.83
N PRO A 87 -5.31 18.02 -9.55
CA PRO A 87 -5.48 17.05 -8.47
C PRO A 87 -6.55 15.98 -8.74
N GLU A 88 -7.53 16.29 -9.58
CA GLU A 88 -8.64 15.42 -9.96
C GLU A 88 -8.27 14.40 -11.03
N ASN A 89 -7.14 14.57 -11.73
CA ASN A 89 -6.68 13.57 -12.69
C ASN A 89 -6.39 12.24 -11.98
N LEU A 90 -6.69 11.14 -12.65
CA LEU A 90 -6.46 9.80 -12.12
C LEU A 90 -4.95 9.53 -12.06
N ALA A 91 -4.48 9.04 -10.92
CA ALA A 91 -3.12 8.57 -10.74
C ALA A 91 -3.03 7.06 -11.02
N TYR A 92 -4.01 6.29 -10.53
CA TYR A 92 -4.05 4.85 -10.78
C TYR A 92 -5.44 4.25 -10.68
N LEU A 93 -5.58 3.04 -11.24
CA LEU A 93 -6.71 2.15 -10.98
C LEU A 93 -6.21 0.79 -10.50
N ILE A 94 -6.85 0.25 -9.46
CA ILE A 94 -6.54 -1.09 -8.94
C ILE A 94 -7.80 -1.95 -8.94
N TYR A 95 -7.67 -3.15 -9.51
CA TYR A 95 -8.77 -4.09 -9.61
C TYR A 95 -8.84 -4.99 -8.38
N THR A 96 -10.00 -4.98 -7.74
CA THR A 96 -10.30 -5.82 -6.57
C THR A 96 -11.35 -6.87 -6.90
N SER A 97 -11.45 -7.92 -6.09
CA SER A 97 -12.51 -8.93 -6.24
C SER A 97 -13.87 -8.30 -5.95
N GLY A 98 -14.74 -8.26 -6.96
CA GLY A 98 -16.09 -7.75 -6.80
C GLY A 98 -17.01 -8.77 -6.11
N SER A 99 -17.98 -8.28 -5.35
CA SER A 99 -19.03 -9.13 -4.75
C SER A 99 -19.89 -9.89 -5.76
N THR A 100 -19.84 -9.48 -7.02
CA THR A 100 -20.56 -10.05 -8.17
C THR A 100 -19.70 -11.02 -8.99
N GLY A 101 -18.53 -11.42 -8.48
CA GLY A 101 -17.57 -12.30 -9.17
C GLY A 101 -16.69 -11.58 -10.20
N LYS A 102 -17.19 -10.52 -10.85
CA LYS A 102 -16.39 -9.68 -11.76
C LYS A 102 -15.47 -8.72 -10.99
N PRO A 103 -14.19 -8.58 -11.36
CA PRO A 103 -13.30 -7.58 -10.77
C PRO A 103 -13.85 -6.16 -10.92
N LYS A 104 -13.57 -5.27 -9.96
CA LYS A 104 -13.96 -3.86 -10.00
C LYS A 104 -12.72 -2.97 -9.91
N GLY A 105 -12.57 -2.05 -10.87
CA GLY A 105 -11.54 -1.03 -10.86
C GLY A 105 -11.86 0.06 -9.82
N VAL A 106 -10.93 0.27 -8.90
CA VAL A 106 -10.98 1.37 -7.93
C VAL A 106 -10.04 2.46 -8.45
N ALA A 107 -10.61 3.59 -8.87
CA ALA A 107 -9.87 4.73 -9.37
C ALA A 107 -9.46 5.67 -8.23
N VAL A 108 -8.20 6.12 -8.25
CA VAL A 108 -7.64 7.05 -7.28
C VAL A 108 -6.98 8.21 -8.02
N SER A 109 -7.34 9.43 -7.65
CA SER A 109 -6.78 10.66 -8.21
C SER A 109 -5.55 11.16 -7.46
N HIS A 110 -4.79 12.04 -8.11
CA HIS A 110 -3.54 12.61 -7.59
C HIS A 110 -3.71 13.31 -6.24
N GLY A 111 -4.75 14.14 -6.07
CA GLY A 111 -4.97 14.95 -4.87
C GLY A 111 -5.08 14.10 -3.59
N PRO A 112 -6.07 13.19 -3.49
CA PRO A 112 -6.20 12.29 -2.34
C PRO A 112 -4.96 11.42 -2.09
N LEU A 113 -4.29 10.97 -3.16
CA LEU A 113 -3.06 10.18 -3.05
C LEU A 113 -1.91 10.99 -2.45
N ALA A 114 -1.70 12.22 -2.91
CA ALA A 114 -0.68 13.12 -2.39
C ALA A 114 -0.94 13.49 -0.93
N MET A 115 -2.20 13.82 -0.58
CA MET A 115 -2.62 14.07 0.79
C MET A 115 -2.35 12.86 1.70
N HIS A 116 -2.66 11.66 1.23
CA HIS A 116 -2.41 10.42 1.96
C HIS A 116 -0.92 10.18 2.19
N CYS A 117 -0.09 10.34 1.15
CA CYS A 117 1.36 10.18 1.26
C CYS A 117 1.97 11.20 2.25
N ALA A 118 1.55 12.46 2.20
CA ALA A 118 2.02 13.48 3.15
C ALA A 118 1.66 13.10 4.59
N ALA A 119 0.39 12.73 4.85
CA ALA A 119 -0.06 12.36 6.18
C ALA A 119 0.63 11.10 6.73
N ILE A 120 0.83 10.08 5.90
CA ILE A 120 1.52 8.85 6.29
C ILE A 120 3.01 9.10 6.51
N GLY A 121 3.65 9.91 5.67
CA GLY A 121 5.06 10.26 5.82
C GLY A 121 5.31 10.99 7.13
N GLU A 122 4.47 11.95 7.51
CA GLU A 122 4.52 12.60 8.82
C GLU A 122 4.28 11.62 9.97
N LEU A 123 3.23 10.80 9.87
CA LEU A 123 2.86 9.84 10.91
C LEU A 123 3.98 8.82 11.17
N TYR A 124 4.61 8.34 10.10
CA TYR A 124 5.70 7.38 10.16
C TYR A 124 7.06 8.07 10.28
N ARG A 125 7.14 9.40 10.35
CA ARG A 125 8.39 10.16 10.37
C ARG A 125 9.35 9.67 9.28
N MET A 126 8.85 9.60 8.05
CA MET A 126 9.65 9.22 6.88
C MET A 126 10.50 10.39 6.41
N ASP A 127 11.71 10.07 5.98
CA ASP A 127 12.75 11.02 5.57
C ASP A 127 13.77 10.34 4.64
N ALA A 128 14.84 11.05 4.29
CA ALA A 128 15.89 10.55 3.42
C ALA A 128 16.67 9.33 3.99
N ALA A 129 16.63 9.10 5.30
CA ALA A 129 17.23 7.93 5.93
C ALA A 129 16.31 6.70 5.90
N THR A 130 15.03 6.90 5.57
CA THR A 130 14.04 5.82 5.53
C THR A 130 14.35 4.83 4.43
N ARG A 131 14.43 3.56 4.82
CA ARG A 131 14.58 2.40 3.93
C ARG A 131 13.36 1.51 4.09
N GLU A 132 12.61 1.34 3.01
CA GLU A 132 11.38 0.57 2.97
C GLU A 132 11.61 -0.73 2.18
N LEU A 133 11.31 -1.89 2.78
CA LEU A 133 11.18 -3.13 2.02
C LEU A 133 9.82 -3.18 1.33
N HIS A 134 9.82 -3.07 0.01
CA HIS A 134 8.62 -3.22 -0.78
C HIS A 134 8.33 -4.71 -1.03
N PHE A 135 7.46 -5.29 -0.20
CA PHE A 135 7.16 -6.73 -0.21
C PHE A 135 5.89 -7.09 -1.00
N MET A 136 4.87 -6.23 -0.93
CA MET A 136 3.52 -6.47 -1.48
C MET A 136 3.49 -6.44 -3.01
N SER A 137 2.51 -7.11 -3.60
CA SER A 137 2.26 -7.02 -5.04
C SER A 137 1.88 -5.59 -5.44
N PHE A 138 2.42 -5.10 -6.55
CA PHE A 138 2.00 -3.81 -7.11
C PHE A 138 0.56 -3.85 -7.64
N ALA A 139 -0.09 -5.01 -7.74
CA ALA A 139 -1.52 -5.11 -8.04
C ALA A 139 -2.41 -4.87 -6.81
N PHE A 140 -1.83 -4.61 -5.64
CA PHE A 140 -2.54 -4.37 -4.37
C PHE A 140 -2.43 -2.90 -3.96
N ASP A 141 -3.55 -2.29 -3.54
CA ASP A 141 -3.64 -0.87 -3.16
C ASP A 141 -2.67 -0.49 -2.05
N GLY A 142 -2.54 -1.34 -1.03
CA GLY A 142 -1.60 -1.14 0.05
C GLY A 142 -0.15 -1.04 -0.42
N ALA A 143 0.23 -1.51 -1.61
CA ALA A 143 1.58 -1.33 -2.15
C ALA A 143 1.85 0.12 -2.55
N HIS A 144 0.85 0.84 -3.08
CA HIS A 144 1.06 2.15 -3.70
C HIS A 144 1.41 3.24 -2.70
N GLU A 145 0.72 3.25 -1.56
CA GLU A 145 1.08 4.10 -0.43
C GLU A 145 2.55 3.95 -0.06
N ARG A 146 3.06 2.72 -0.02
CA ARG A 146 4.35 2.39 0.57
C ARG A 146 5.50 2.91 -0.27
N TRP A 147 5.48 2.58 -1.57
CA TRP A 147 6.54 3.01 -2.46
C TRP A 147 6.49 4.51 -2.73
N LEU A 148 5.30 5.10 -2.91
CA LEU A 148 5.15 6.53 -3.16
C LEU A 148 5.56 7.35 -1.95
N THR A 149 5.05 7.03 -0.75
CA THR A 149 5.36 7.81 0.46
C THR A 149 6.86 7.81 0.74
N THR A 150 7.51 6.65 0.59
CA THR A 150 8.96 6.54 0.75
C THR A 150 9.69 7.48 -0.21
N LEU A 151 9.38 7.43 -1.51
CA LEU A 151 10.09 8.24 -2.51
C LEU A 151 9.81 9.74 -2.37
N VAL A 152 8.57 10.13 -2.04
CA VAL A 152 8.19 11.54 -1.83
C VAL A 152 8.95 12.17 -0.66
N HIS A 153 9.32 11.38 0.35
CA HIS A 153 10.10 11.84 1.51
C HIS A 153 11.61 11.64 1.35
N GLY A 154 12.08 11.29 0.14
CA GLY A 154 13.51 11.10 -0.17
C GLY A 154 14.10 9.78 0.29
N GLY A 155 13.28 8.85 0.80
CA GLY A 155 13.71 7.53 1.24
C GLY A 155 14.06 6.59 0.09
N SER A 156 14.54 5.40 0.45
CA SER A 156 14.98 4.36 -0.50
C SER A 156 14.11 3.11 -0.43
N LEU A 157 13.89 2.46 -1.59
CA LEU A 157 13.17 1.21 -1.70
C LEU A 157 14.13 0.02 -1.83
N VAL A 158 13.92 -0.99 -1.00
CA VAL A 158 14.49 -2.32 -1.17
C VAL A 158 13.45 -3.18 -1.85
N LEU A 159 13.76 -3.67 -3.06
CA LEU A 159 12.85 -4.52 -3.84
C LEU A 159 13.32 -5.97 -3.79
N ARG A 160 12.37 -6.89 -3.59
CA ARG A 160 12.58 -8.32 -3.89
C ARG A 160 12.37 -8.61 -5.38
N GLY A 161 12.92 -9.71 -5.86
CA GLY A 161 12.54 -10.29 -7.16
C GLY A 161 11.16 -10.94 -7.12
N ASP A 162 10.77 -11.61 -8.20
CA ASP A 162 9.43 -12.22 -8.33
C ASP A 162 9.15 -13.30 -7.28
N GLU A 163 10.18 -14.09 -6.93
CA GLU A 163 10.09 -15.12 -5.91
C GLU A 163 9.82 -14.51 -4.53
N LEU A 164 8.88 -15.14 -3.81
CA LEU A 164 8.60 -14.79 -2.43
C LEU A 164 9.72 -15.33 -1.55
N TRP A 165 10.40 -14.43 -0.85
CA TRP A 165 11.45 -14.82 0.09
C TRP A 165 10.87 -15.62 1.26
N THR A 166 11.65 -16.58 1.76
CA THR A 166 11.36 -17.20 3.06
C THR A 166 11.51 -16.17 4.19
N PRO A 167 10.90 -16.38 5.36
CA PRO A 167 11.10 -15.53 6.53
C PRO A 167 12.59 -15.34 6.88
N GLU A 168 13.41 -16.39 6.76
CA GLU A 168 14.86 -16.37 6.97
C GLU A 168 15.57 -15.46 5.96
N GLN A 169 15.22 -15.55 4.67
CA GLN A 169 15.80 -14.70 3.62
C GLN A 169 15.42 -13.25 3.84
N THR A 170 14.14 -12.97 4.13
CA THR A 170 13.67 -11.62 4.46
C THR A 170 14.38 -11.07 5.69
N TYR A 171 14.50 -11.87 6.76
CA TYR A 171 15.20 -11.48 7.97
C TYR A 171 16.63 -11.01 7.71
N ARG A 172 17.39 -11.76 6.91
CA ARG A 172 18.74 -11.36 6.48
C ARG A 172 18.73 -10.06 5.70
N VAL A 173 17.83 -9.91 4.73
CA VAL A 173 17.72 -8.67 3.95
C VAL A 173 17.37 -7.46 4.81
N LEU A 174 16.48 -7.62 5.81
CA LEU A 174 16.13 -6.54 6.73
C LEU A 174 17.36 -6.04 7.50
N HIS A 175 18.26 -6.94 7.90
CA HIS A 175 19.56 -6.61 8.49
C HIS A 175 20.52 -6.01 7.46
N ASP A 176 20.82 -6.73 6.37
CA ASP A 176 21.85 -6.36 5.39
C ASP A 176 21.57 -5.00 4.73
N LYS A 177 20.30 -4.69 4.48
CA LYS A 177 19.88 -3.44 3.85
C LYS A 177 19.45 -2.37 4.85
N GLN A 178 19.55 -2.66 6.16
CA GLN A 178 19.15 -1.76 7.24
C GLN A 178 17.73 -1.22 7.03
N VAL A 179 16.80 -2.11 6.74
CA VAL A 179 15.41 -1.74 6.48
C VAL A 179 14.82 -1.15 7.75
N SER A 180 14.22 0.03 7.63
CA SER A 180 13.63 0.77 8.74
C SER A 180 12.11 0.62 8.81
N VAL A 181 11.45 0.41 7.67
CA VAL A 181 9.99 0.29 7.58
C VAL A 181 9.65 -0.89 6.68
N ALA A 182 8.75 -1.76 7.10
CA ALA A 182 8.32 -2.90 6.30
C ALA A 182 6.83 -3.20 6.50
N ALA A 183 6.19 -3.71 5.46
CA ALA A 183 4.78 -4.09 5.49
C ALA A 183 4.59 -5.55 5.05
N PHE A 184 3.90 -6.34 5.86
CA PHE A 184 3.70 -7.77 5.61
C PHE A 184 2.26 -8.22 5.84
N PRO A 185 1.77 -9.26 5.13
CA PRO A 185 0.59 -9.99 5.54
C PRO A 185 0.74 -10.54 6.97
N PRO A 186 -0.33 -10.63 7.77
CA PRO A 186 -0.24 -11.04 9.17
C PRO A 186 0.45 -12.38 9.40
N VAL A 187 0.15 -13.38 8.56
CA VAL A 187 0.77 -14.72 8.64
C VAL A 187 2.28 -14.64 8.40
N TYR A 188 2.72 -13.84 7.42
CA TYR A 188 4.14 -13.68 7.12
C TYR A 188 4.87 -12.94 8.24
N LEU A 189 4.24 -11.91 8.82
CA LEU A 189 4.79 -11.20 9.98
C LEU A 189 4.95 -12.14 11.18
N GLN A 190 3.99 -13.04 11.41
CA GLN A 190 4.08 -14.05 12.47
C GLN A 190 5.29 -14.97 12.25
N GLN A 191 5.46 -15.52 11.03
CA GLN A 191 6.59 -16.40 10.72
C GLN A 191 7.94 -15.68 10.86
N LEU A 192 8.01 -14.42 10.46
CA LEU A 192 9.19 -13.58 10.66
C LEU A 192 9.48 -13.36 12.15
N ALA A 193 8.44 -13.14 12.97
CA ALA A 193 8.56 -13.01 14.41
C ALA A 193 9.01 -14.33 15.08
N GLU A 194 8.51 -15.48 14.63
CA GLU A 194 8.96 -16.81 15.10
C GLU A 194 10.44 -17.04 14.77
N HIS A 195 10.89 -16.60 13.60
CA HIS A 195 12.31 -16.64 13.24
C HIS A 195 13.14 -15.70 14.14
N ALA A 196 12.72 -14.44 14.28
CA ALA A 196 13.42 -13.45 15.11
C ALA A 196 13.50 -13.86 16.58
N LEU A 197 12.48 -14.54 17.11
CA LEU A 197 12.48 -15.03 18.49
C LEU A 197 13.50 -16.17 18.69
N ARG A 198 13.67 -17.05 17.68
CA ARG A 198 14.64 -18.14 17.71
C ARG A 198 16.07 -17.62 17.62
N ASP A 199 16.31 -16.65 16.76
CA ASP A 199 17.63 -16.06 16.53
C ASP A 199 18.06 -15.11 17.66
N GLY A 200 17.11 -14.37 18.25
CA GLY A 200 17.35 -13.48 19.39
C GLY A 200 17.91 -12.09 19.04
N ASN A 201 18.16 -11.81 17.76
CA ASN A 201 18.72 -10.54 17.26
C ASN A 201 17.80 -9.85 16.23
N PRO A 202 16.64 -9.30 16.64
CA PRO A 202 15.68 -8.76 15.69
C PRO A 202 16.26 -7.66 14.79
N PRO A 203 15.81 -7.56 13.53
CA PRO A 203 16.31 -6.56 12.60
C PRO A 203 15.94 -5.14 13.04
N PRO A 204 16.72 -4.11 12.62
CA PRO A 204 16.55 -2.72 13.05
C PRO A 204 15.36 -2.01 12.37
N VAL A 205 14.25 -2.72 12.18
CA VAL A 205 13.02 -2.19 11.61
C VAL A 205 12.23 -1.47 12.71
N ARG A 206 12.13 -0.14 12.59
CA ARG A 206 11.38 0.70 13.55
C ARG A 206 9.87 0.57 13.39
N ILE A 207 9.37 0.36 12.16
CA ILE A 207 7.93 0.28 11.90
C ILE A 207 7.60 -0.98 11.09
N TYR A 208 6.78 -1.85 11.69
CA TYR A 208 6.10 -2.92 10.96
C TYR A 208 4.62 -2.59 10.76
N CYS A 209 4.23 -2.55 9.50
CA CYS A 209 2.84 -2.44 9.08
C CYS A 209 2.31 -3.84 8.71
N PHE A 210 1.07 -4.13 9.06
CA PHE A 210 0.41 -5.37 8.67
C PHE A 210 -1.08 -5.15 8.51
N GLY A 211 -1.75 -5.92 7.66
CA GLY A 211 -3.16 -5.72 7.38
C GLY A 211 -3.68 -6.64 6.28
N GLY A 212 -4.94 -6.49 5.94
CA GLY A 212 -5.62 -7.30 4.90
C GLY A 212 -6.37 -8.52 5.45
N ASP A 213 -5.95 -9.05 6.60
CA ASP A 213 -6.58 -10.18 7.28
C ASP A 213 -6.72 -9.96 8.79
N ALA A 214 -7.53 -10.80 9.44
CA ALA A 214 -7.67 -10.80 10.88
C ALA A 214 -6.36 -11.23 11.56
N VAL A 215 -5.99 -10.53 12.64
CA VAL A 215 -4.76 -10.81 13.39
C VAL A 215 -5.13 -11.35 14.77
N PRO A 216 -4.80 -12.61 15.08
CA PRO A 216 -4.96 -13.14 16.44
C PRO A 216 -4.11 -12.36 17.43
N ASN A 217 -4.63 -12.14 18.65
CA ASN A 217 -3.90 -11.46 19.72
C ASN A 217 -2.55 -12.13 20.02
N ALA A 218 -2.49 -13.47 19.98
CA ALA A 218 -1.26 -14.22 20.20
C ALA A 218 -0.17 -13.89 19.17
N SER A 219 -0.52 -13.79 17.89
CA SER A 219 0.41 -13.42 16.82
C SER A 219 0.92 -11.98 16.98
N PHE A 220 0.06 -11.06 17.43
CA PHE A 220 0.43 -9.68 17.71
C PHE A 220 1.42 -9.57 18.89
N GLU A 221 1.13 -10.26 20.01
CA GLU A 221 2.03 -10.27 21.17
C GLU A 221 3.37 -10.95 20.86
N LEU A 222 3.37 -11.99 20.03
CA LEU A 222 4.58 -12.61 19.53
C LEU A 222 5.42 -11.61 18.72
N ALA A 223 4.82 -10.92 17.75
CA ALA A 223 5.51 -9.91 16.95
C ALA A 223 6.11 -8.80 17.82
N LYS A 224 5.36 -8.33 18.82
CA LYS A 224 5.83 -7.33 19.79
C LYS A 224 7.05 -7.80 20.58
N ARG A 225 7.00 -9.02 21.13
CA ARG A 225 8.10 -9.59 21.93
C ARG A 225 9.34 -9.88 21.09
N ALA A 226 9.15 -10.42 19.89
CA ALA A 226 10.22 -10.92 19.04
C ALA A 226 10.91 -9.81 18.24
N LEU A 227 10.13 -8.94 17.56
CA LEU A 227 10.67 -7.96 16.63
C LEU A 227 11.14 -6.66 17.29
N ARG A 228 10.65 -6.35 18.50
CA ARG A 228 11.06 -5.19 19.31
C ARG A 228 11.04 -3.85 18.56
N ALA A 229 10.13 -3.72 17.59
CA ALA A 229 9.96 -2.49 16.81
C ALA A 229 9.40 -1.35 17.67
N GLU A 230 9.65 -0.11 17.26
CA GLU A 230 9.09 1.10 17.87
C GLU A 230 7.56 1.16 17.67
N HIS A 231 7.09 0.75 16.49
CA HIS A 231 5.68 0.73 16.13
C HIS A 231 5.25 -0.54 15.40
N LEU A 232 4.12 -1.10 15.84
CA LEU A 232 3.36 -2.14 15.15
C LEU A 232 2.01 -1.57 14.73
N ILE A 233 1.78 -1.48 13.42
CA ILE A 233 0.66 -0.74 12.86
C ILE A 233 -0.26 -1.69 12.10
N ASN A 234 -1.52 -1.76 12.51
CA ASN A 234 -2.54 -2.56 11.85
C ASN A 234 -3.32 -1.69 10.83
N GLY A 235 -3.15 -1.99 9.55
CA GLY A 235 -3.88 -1.42 8.44
C GLY A 235 -5.22 -2.10 8.24
N TYR A 236 -6.29 -1.33 8.36
CA TYR A 236 -7.65 -1.79 8.07
C TYR A 236 -8.31 -0.90 7.02
N GLY A 237 -8.61 -1.46 5.84
CA GLY A 237 -9.45 -0.83 4.82
C GLY A 237 -10.80 -1.54 4.71
N PRO A 238 -11.96 -0.85 4.76
CA PRO A 238 -13.24 -1.50 4.47
C PRO A 238 -13.34 -1.90 2.98
N ARG A 239 -13.88 -3.09 2.71
CA ARG A 239 -14.07 -3.66 1.36
C ARG A 239 -15.22 -3.00 0.54
N LYS A 240 -15.90 -1.96 1.04
CA LYS A 240 -17.12 -1.40 0.42
C LYS A 240 -17.16 0.14 0.41
N PRO A 241 -17.82 0.78 -0.58
CA PRO A 241 -17.99 2.22 -0.60
C PRO A 241 -19.08 2.67 0.38
N TRP A 242 -18.72 3.62 1.25
CA TRP A 242 -19.54 4.49 2.11
C TRP A 242 -20.25 3.91 3.37
N SER A 243 -19.76 4.28 4.56
CA SER A 243 -20.45 5.19 5.51
C SER A 243 -19.78 5.20 6.90
N ARG A 244 -19.47 6.42 7.39
CA ARG A 244 -19.05 6.84 8.75
C ARG A 244 -17.87 6.15 9.46
N ARG A 245 -16.84 6.98 9.69
CA ARG A 245 -15.73 6.85 10.64
C ARG A 245 -16.22 6.89 12.09
N CYS A 246 -15.76 5.93 12.92
CA CYS A 246 -15.79 6.01 14.38
C CYS A 246 -14.42 5.58 14.92
N CYS A 247 -13.72 6.48 15.63
CA CYS A 247 -12.49 6.17 16.36
C CYS A 247 -12.79 6.14 17.87
N GLY A 248 -12.44 5.04 18.53
CA GLY A 248 -12.49 4.91 19.98
C GLY A 248 -11.23 4.20 20.51
N ARG A 249 -10.79 4.58 21.71
CA ARG A 249 -9.72 3.91 22.46
C ARG A 249 -10.36 2.80 23.30
N LEU A 250 -9.85 1.57 23.19
CA LEU A 250 -10.13 0.50 24.15
C LEU A 250 -8.92 0.40 25.07
N THR A 251 -9.12 0.54 26.38
CA THR A 251 -8.08 0.55 27.41
C THR A 251 -7.73 -0.84 27.96
N ALA A 252 -8.22 -1.94 27.36
CA ALA A 252 -7.77 -3.30 27.63
C ALA A 252 -8.14 -4.24 26.47
N PRO A 253 -7.36 -5.30 26.17
CA PRO A 253 -7.68 -6.22 25.08
C PRO A 253 -8.80 -7.19 25.50
N PRO A 254 -9.91 -7.30 24.75
CA PRO A 254 -10.80 -8.46 24.86
C PRO A 254 -10.11 -9.72 24.28
N PRO A 255 -10.56 -10.93 24.66
CA PRO A 255 -9.92 -12.21 24.31
C PRO A 255 -9.80 -12.50 22.79
N ALA A 256 -10.50 -11.72 21.96
CA ALA A 256 -10.22 -11.52 20.53
C ALA A 256 -10.62 -10.09 20.16
N MET A 257 -9.90 -9.40 19.27
CA MET A 257 -10.39 -8.16 18.67
C MET A 257 -11.64 -8.47 17.81
N PRO A 258 -12.84 -7.99 18.17
CA PRO A 258 -14.05 -8.34 17.44
C PRO A 258 -14.16 -7.54 16.14
N PRO A 259 -14.74 -8.08 15.06
CA PRO A 259 -15.35 -7.25 14.03
C PRO A 259 -16.54 -6.52 14.68
N MET A 260 -16.52 -5.19 14.70
CA MET A 260 -17.64 -4.40 15.25
C MET A 260 -18.94 -4.71 14.51
N ARG A 261 -20.00 -5.09 15.26
CA ARG A 261 -21.35 -5.34 14.74
C ARG A 261 -22.10 -4.02 14.46
N PRO A 262 -23.04 -4.00 13.49
CA PRO A 262 -23.80 -2.80 13.15
C PRO A 262 -24.87 -2.51 14.21
N SER A 263 -24.93 -1.28 14.72
CA SER A 263 -26.09 -0.82 15.49
C SER A 263 -27.20 -0.39 14.53
N ALA A 264 -28.36 -1.03 14.65
CA ALA A 264 -29.56 -0.72 13.87
C ALA A 264 -30.25 0.58 14.33
N ARG A 265 -30.77 1.31 13.33
CA ARG A 265 -31.86 2.31 13.37
C ARG A 265 -31.74 3.51 14.34
N ALA A 266 -31.53 4.70 13.77
CA ALA A 266 -32.31 5.88 14.13
C ALA A 266 -32.37 6.86 12.95
N SER A 267 -33.57 7.35 12.69
CA SER A 267 -34.00 8.23 11.60
C SER A 267 -33.40 9.64 11.65
N ALA A 268 -33.40 10.27 10.47
CA ALA A 268 -32.88 11.59 10.17
C ALA A 268 -33.42 12.75 11.03
N ARG A 269 -32.55 13.71 11.35
CA ARG A 269 -32.72 15.14 11.04
C ARG A 269 -31.37 15.85 11.14
N ALA A 270 -31.08 16.67 10.13
CA ALA A 270 -29.89 17.49 10.03
C ALA A 270 -29.95 18.67 11.01
N SER A 271 -28.83 18.98 11.66
CA SER A 271 -28.45 20.37 11.96
C SER A 271 -26.93 20.43 12.15
N CYS A 272 -26.32 21.34 11.41
CA CYS A 272 -24.91 21.68 11.48
C CYS A 272 -24.77 22.74 12.59
N THR A 273 -24.02 22.45 13.66
CA THR A 273 -23.49 23.50 14.54
C THR A 273 -22.12 23.09 15.06
N SER A 274 -21.18 24.00 14.85
CA SER A 274 -19.83 24.01 15.38
C SER A 274 -19.86 24.26 16.89
N SER A 275 -19.28 23.35 17.69
CA SER A 275 -18.78 23.71 19.01
C SER A 275 -17.48 22.96 19.32
N MET A 276 -16.42 23.75 19.52
CA MET A 276 -15.17 23.30 20.13
C MET A 276 -15.42 23.15 21.63
N SER A 277 -15.17 21.96 22.18
CA SER A 277 -14.87 21.81 23.61
C SER A 277 -13.60 20.98 23.76
N SER A 278 -12.53 21.66 24.19
CA SER A 278 -11.20 21.12 24.46
C SER A 278 -11.21 20.02 25.51
N CYS A 279 -10.61 18.86 25.22
CA CYS A 279 -10.22 17.88 26.23
C CYS A 279 -8.68 17.72 26.21
N ALA A 280 -8.03 18.25 27.24
CA ALA A 280 -6.58 18.41 27.35
C ALA A 280 -5.78 17.10 27.61
N ARG A 281 -6.26 15.92 27.19
CA ARG A 281 -5.56 14.63 27.40
C ARG A 281 -5.47 13.72 26.17
N CYS A 282 -5.88 14.20 24.99
CA CYS A 282 -5.77 13.45 23.74
C CYS A 282 -4.86 14.20 22.76
N ARG A 283 -3.56 13.88 22.74
CA ARG A 283 -2.73 14.18 21.56
C ARG A 283 -2.95 13.04 20.56
N TRP A 284 -3.27 13.40 19.31
CA TRP A 284 -3.43 12.54 18.14
C TRP A 284 -4.81 11.89 17.92
N VAL A 285 -5.78 12.71 17.51
CA VAL A 285 -6.95 12.27 16.73
C VAL A 285 -7.08 13.22 15.55
N TRP A 286 -6.77 12.75 14.33
CA TRP A 286 -7.02 13.51 13.10
C TRP A 286 -8.15 12.86 12.30
N PRO A 287 -9.26 13.57 12.06
CA PRO A 287 -10.32 13.09 11.18
C PRO A 287 -9.92 13.38 9.72
N VAL A 288 -9.18 12.48 9.09
CA VAL A 288 -8.98 12.58 7.62
C VAL A 288 -10.18 11.95 6.95
N SER A 289 -11.05 12.76 6.36
CA SER A 289 -12.17 12.32 5.55
C SER A 289 -11.73 11.97 4.12
N CYS A 290 -10.96 10.90 3.93
CA CYS A 290 -10.74 10.35 2.57
C CYS A 290 -12.01 9.66 2.08
N THR A 291 -12.57 10.13 0.96
CA THR A 291 -13.70 9.54 0.23
C THR A 291 -13.27 8.48 -0.78
N SER A 292 -11.96 8.34 -1.03
CA SER A 292 -11.38 7.28 -1.86
C SER A 292 -10.95 6.08 -1.00
N ALA A 293 -10.99 4.90 -1.59
CA ALA A 293 -10.68 3.60 -0.97
C ALA A 293 -9.19 3.46 -0.62
N ALA A 294 -8.72 4.28 0.32
CA ALA A 294 -7.43 4.15 0.95
C ALA A 294 -7.57 3.31 2.23
N MET A 295 -6.61 2.42 2.47
CA MET A 295 -6.50 1.67 3.71
C MET A 295 -6.39 2.64 4.90
N VAL A 296 -7.13 2.39 5.99
CA VAL A 296 -7.05 3.19 7.21
C VAL A 296 -6.09 2.51 8.18
N TRP A 297 -4.99 3.17 8.51
CA TRP A 297 -3.99 2.62 9.42
C TRP A 297 -4.29 2.99 10.87
N ARG A 298 -4.32 2.00 11.76
CA ARG A 298 -4.41 2.18 13.21
C ARG A 298 -3.07 1.81 13.84
N ALA A 299 -2.35 2.80 14.32
CA ALA A 299 -1.08 2.59 15.01
C ALA A 299 -1.29 2.10 16.45
N VAL A 300 -0.51 1.09 16.84
CA VAL A 300 -0.33 0.70 18.25
C VAL A 300 1.14 0.91 18.60
N THR A 301 1.40 1.87 19.49
CA THR A 301 2.74 2.12 20.00
C THR A 301 3.13 1.03 21.00
N THR A 302 4.25 0.37 20.75
CA THR A 302 4.87 -0.59 21.66
C THR A 302 5.73 0.16 22.67
N SER A 303 5.13 0.91 23.59
CA SER A 303 5.89 1.45 24.71
C SER A 303 6.36 0.27 25.58
N ALA A 304 7.69 0.06 25.66
CA ALA A 304 8.26 -0.74 26.73
C ALA A 304 7.90 -0.08 28.07
N PRO A 305 7.50 -0.83 29.12
CA PRO A 305 7.47 -0.26 30.45
C PRO A 305 8.92 0.09 30.82
N GLY A 306 9.12 1.36 31.20
CA GLY A 306 10.36 1.79 31.86
C GLY A 306 10.51 1.17 33.24
#